data_AF-A0A1W1D3Z9-F1
#
_entry.id   AF-A0A1W1D3Z9-F1
#
_cell.length_a   1.000
_cell.length_b   1.000
_cell.length_c   1.000
_cell.angle_alpha   90.00
_cell.angle_beta   90.00
_cell.angle_gamma   90.00
#
_symmetry.space_group_name_H-M   'P 1'
#
loop_
_entity.id
_entity.type
_entity.pdbx_description
1 polymer ?
#
loop_
_entity_poly.entity_id
_entity_poly.type
_entity_poly.pdbx_seq_one_letter_code
_entity_poly.pdbx_strand_id
1 'polypeptide(L)' 'MELKEIDEFEEETKEEALQKAVKQIQEKEYISLAKKRGYNNILAFGLVFDGKRCWIKEINKG' A
#
# COMPACT_ATOMS: atom_id res chain seq x y z
N MET A 1 1.03 -4.34 5.23
CA MET A 1 -0.01 -4.33 4.18
C MET A 1 -0.98 -3.22 4.52
N GLU A 2 -1.37 -2.40 3.56
CA GLU A 2 -2.37 -1.34 3.75
C GLU A 2 -3.44 -1.48 2.67
N LEU A 3 -4.71 -1.30 3.06
CA LEU A 3 -5.89 -1.50 2.23
C LEU A 3 -6.59 -0.17 1.97
N LYS A 4 -6.95 0.09 0.72
CA LYS A 4 -7.87 1.15 0.34
C LYS A 4 -8.97 0.65 -0.58
N GLU A 5 -10.13 1.28 -0.48
CA GLU A 5 -11.22 1.18 -1.43
C GLU A 5 -11.23 2.47 -2.24
N ILE A 6 -11.49 2.39 -3.55
CA ILE A 6 -11.63 3.59 -4.38
C ILE A 6 -12.92 4.28 -3.98
N ASP A 7 -12.83 5.58 -3.67
CA ASP A 7 -14.03 6.38 -3.46
C ASP A 7 -14.58 6.86 -4.81
N GLU A 8 -15.67 6.25 -5.27
CA GLU A 8 -16.34 6.59 -6.53
C GLU A 8 -16.88 8.04 -6.54
N PHE A 9 -17.06 8.67 -5.38
CA PHE A 9 -17.57 10.04 -5.28
C PHE A 9 -16.49 11.12 -5.50
N GLU A 10 -15.20 10.79 -5.33
CA GLU A 10 -14.09 11.74 -5.45
C GLU A 10 -13.43 11.76 -6.85
N GLU A 11 -13.97 11.04 -7.85
CA GLU A 11 -13.30 10.78 -9.13
C GLU A 11 -11.86 10.22 -8.95
N GLU A 12 -11.59 9.57 -7.82
CA GLU A 12 -10.25 9.04 -7.52
C GLU A 12 -9.92 7.90 -8.48
N THR A 13 -8.82 8.04 -9.21
CA THR A 13 -8.37 6.97 -10.08
C THR A 13 -7.74 5.84 -9.25
N LYS A 14 -7.82 4.62 -9.76
CA LYS A 14 -7.12 3.45 -9.18
C LYS A 14 -5.64 3.72 -8.87
N GLU A 15 -4.99 4.53 -9.70
CA GLU A 15 -3.56 4.82 -9.62
C GLU A 15 -3.27 5.74 -8.44
N GLU A 16 -4.11 6.75 -8.22
CA GLU A 16 -4.05 7.67 -7.08
C GLU A 16 -4.33 6.93 -5.77
N ALA A 17 -5.38 6.10 -5.73
CA ALA A 17 -5.70 5.27 -4.58
C ALA A 17 -4.52 4.34 -4.21
N LEU A 18 -3.86 3.76 -5.22
CA LEU A 18 -2.76 2.83 -5.02
C LEU A 18 -1.49 3.55 -4.56
N GLN A 19 -1.24 4.77 -5.08
CA GLN A 19 -0.18 5.63 -4.58
C GLN A 19 -0.43 6.06 -3.13
N LYS A 20 -1.66 6.42 -2.75
CA LYS A 20 -2.01 6.76 -1.36
C LYS A 20 -1.78 5.57 -0.43
N ALA A 21 -2.16 4.35 -0.82
CA ALA A 21 -1.91 3.13 -0.04
C ALA A 21 -0.41 2.88 0.16
N VAL A 22 0.40 3.04 -0.89
CA VAL A 22 1.88 2.93 -0.78
C VAL A 22 2.46 4.02 0.12
N LYS A 23 2.01 5.27 -0.02
CA LYS A 23 2.48 6.40 0.79
C LYS A 23 2.20 6.19 2.27
N GLN A 24 1.01 5.67 2.63
CA GLN A 24 0.68 5.36 4.02
C GLN A 24 1.61 4.29 4.62
N ILE A 25 2.00 3.27 3.86
CA ILE A 25 2.97 2.26 4.32
C ILE A 25 4.33 2.88 4.61
N GLN A 26 4.74 3.88 3.83
CA GLN A 26 5.99 4.60 4.02
C GLN A 26 5.91 5.54 5.24
N GLU A 27 4.84 6.33 5.36
CA GLU A 27 4.63 7.29 6.45
C GLU A 27 4.50 6.63 7.82
N LYS A 28 3.84 5.46 7.90
CA LYS A 28 3.70 4.70 9.15
C LYS A 28 4.96 3.92 9.55
N GLU A 29 6.04 4.02 8.76
CA GLU A 29 7.34 3.40 9.01
C GLU A 29 7.32 1.88 9.29
N TYR A 30 6.29 1.16 8.83
CA TYR A 30 6.11 -0.26 9.16
C TYR A 30 7.32 -1.12 8.79
N ILE A 31 7.93 -0.84 7.64
CA ILE A 31 9.13 -1.53 7.16
C ILE A 31 10.32 -1.23 8.09
N SER A 32 10.50 0.04 8.49
CA SER A 32 11.60 0.44 9.37
C SER A 32 11.46 -0.18 10.76
N LEU A 33 10.25 -0.23 11.31
CA LEU A 33 9.95 -0.87 12.60
C LEU A 33 10.20 -2.38 12.54
N ALA A 34 9.78 -3.06 11.46
CA ALA A 34 10.03 -4.47 11.27
C ALA A 34 11.54 -4.77 11.15
N LYS A 35 12.30 -3.96 10.40
CA LYS A 35 13.76 -4.07 10.32
C LYS A 35 14.43 -3.89 11.69
N LYS A 36 14.02 -2.88 12.47
CA LYS A 36 14.53 -2.66 13.84
C LYS A 36 14.29 -3.85 14.78
N ARG A 37 13.25 -4.64 14.52
CA ARG A 37 12.94 -5.88 15.27
C ARG A 37 13.69 -7.11 14.75
N GLY A 38 14.55 -6.97 13.74
CA GLY A 38 15.35 -8.06 13.17
C GLY A 38 14.71 -8.77 11.98
N TYR A 39 13.56 -8.31 11.49
CA TYR A 39 12.92 -8.89 10.31
C TYR A 39 13.53 -8.30 9.02
N ASN A 40 14.21 -9.15 8.25
CA ASN A 40 14.90 -8.72 7.02
C ASN A 40 14.15 -9.10 5.74
N ASN A 41 13.35 -10.17 5.77
CA ASN A 41 12.54 -10.60 4.63
C ASN A 41 11.12 -10.02 4.73
N ILE A 42 10.97 -8.74 4.39
CA ILE A 42 9.69 -8.03 4.53
C ILE A 42 9.05 -7.87 3.15
N LEU A 43 7.87 -8.46 2.99
CA LEU A 43 7.00 -8.20 1.86
C LEU A 43 6.02 -7.06 2.20
N ALA A 44 5.99 -6.04 1.36
CA ALA A 44 5.14 -4.88 1.55
C ALA A 44 4.34 -4.59 0.26
N PHE A 45 3.02 -4.52 0.40
CA PHE A 45 2.09 -4.28 -0.71
C PHE A 45 1.08 -3.20 -0.32
N GLY A 46 0.85 -2.27 -1.24
CA GLY A 46 -0.38 -1.46 -1.27
C GLY A 46 -1.45 -2.21 -2.07
N LEU A 47 -2.69 -2.23 -1.56
CA LEU A 47 -3.82 -2.87 -2.22
C LEU A 47 -4.97 -1.88 -2.38
N VAL A 48 -5.60 -1.92 -3.54
CA VAL A 48 -6.80 -1.13 -3.87
C VAL A 48 -7.88 -2.03 -4.43
N PHE A 49 -9.10 -1.91 -3.91
CA PHE A 49 -10.28 -2.57 -4.45
C PHE A 49 -11.15 -1.59 -5.25
N ASP A 50 -11.58 -2.08 -6.41
CA ASP A 50 -12.48 -1.44 -7.38
C ASP A 50 -13.62 -2.43 -7.65
N GLY A 51 -14.64 -2.40 -6.78
CA GLY A 51 -15.69 -3.41 -6.72
C GLY A 51 -15.13 -4.84 -6.58
N LYS A 52 -15.22 -5.65 -7.64
CA LYS A 52 -14.70 -7.03 -7.68
C LYS A 52 -13.26 -7.14 -8.21
N ARG A 53 -12.62 -6.03 -8.57
CA ARG A 53 -11.24 -5.98 -9.07
C ARG A 53 -10.31 -5.55 -7.95
N CYS A 54 -9.11 -6.13 -7.92
CA CYS A 54 -8.07 -5.79 -6.96
C CYS A 54 -6.79 -5.42 -7.71
N TRP A 55 -6.19 -4.30 -7.31
CA TRP A 55 -4.92 -3.80 -7.83
C TRP A 55 -3.89 -3.85 -6.71
N ILE A 56 -2.70 -4.34 -7.05
CA ILE A 56 -1.60 -4.49 -6.08
C ILE A 56 -0.37 -3.74 -6.58
N LYS A 57 0.36 -3.15 -5.64
CA LYS A 57 1.69 -2.59 -5.89
C LYS A 57 2.65 -3.08 -4.82
N GLU A 58 3.62 -3.88 -5.26
CA GLU A 58 4.73 -4.28 -4.42
C GLU A 58 5.65 -3.08 -4.16
N ILE A 59 6.04 -2.92 -2.91
CA ILE A 59 6.98 -1.91 -2.47
C ILE A 59 8.34 -2.59 -2.35
N ASN A 60 9.02 -2.72 -3.48
CA ASN A 60 10.41 -3.19 -3.52
C ASN A 60 11.32 -2.06 -3.04
N LYS A 61 11.72 -2.11 -1.76
CA LYS A 61 12.92 -1.40 -1.32
C LYS A 61 14.11 -2.30 -1.59
N GLY A 62 14.74 -2.08 -2.75
CA GLY A 62 16.13 -2.49 -2.98
C GLY A 62 17.06 -1.93 -1.90
#